data_AF-A0A6A8QE21-F1
#
_entry.id   AF-A0A6A8QE21-F1
#
_cell.length_a   1.000
_cell.length_b   1.000
_cell.length_c   1.000
_cell.angle_alpha   90.00
_cell.angle_beta   90.00
_cell.angle_gamma   90.00
#
_symmetry.space_group_name_H-M   'P 1'
#
loop_
_entity.id
_entity.type
_entity.pdbx_description
1 polymer ?
#
loop_
_entity_poly.entity_id
_entity_poly.type
_entity_poly.pdbx_seq_one_letter_code
_entity_poly.pdbx_strand_id
1 'polypeptide(L)'
;MGGNSASYEDFESLAAFVREDSPALGDLTLEPDGKYQTRPVTLASLQREVADSLATVLAGFDGGDFPFLYCGWGKARVGSTALNNLFGLAGLPSFYQPVKAMMRHRLVGSDGGRWVIPDAATSPVLFSKEVGGPYLLAECFYNPVRMLVEAGYPAPRLHLVLLDRRPADCLESWLAKWSDRVPPERLLQHHVLASLNIGRIESYARRQGIPVTHYVYEASRDAVASARALFSRLGLASRFRDDAVTDWRDKGNLDTDGTGVIYPDEPAVYAVPGLHGADQGYRYHARAGAFSDEKAADLLDRCGVLETYRRSVRACVADLNLTAPTAQDLLQSCGLST
;
A
#
# COMPACT_ATOMS: atom_id res chain seq x y z
N MET A 1 9.46 -25.79 23.95
CA MET A 1 8.27 -25.38 23.17
C MET A 1 8.77 -25.03 21.79
N GLY A 2 8.48 -25.85 20.77
CA GLY A 2 8.87 -25.52 19.39
C GLY A 2 8.01 -24.35 18.93
N GLY A 3 8.64 -23.20 18.68
CA GLY A 3 7.96 -22.04 18.11
C GLY A 3 7.51 -22.34 16.68
N ASN A 4 6.34 -21.84 16.30
CA ASN A 4 5.84 -21.98 14.93
C ASN A 4 6.57 -20.94 14.05
N SER A 5 7.56 -21.37 13.26
CA SER A 5 8.29 -20.50 12.33
C SER A 5 7.55 -20.43 10.99
N ALA A 6 7.44 -19.25 10.40
CA ALA A 6 6.92 -19.12 9.04
C ALA A 6 7.91 -19.74 8.04
N SER A 7 7.56 -20.90 7.48
CA SER A 7 8.30 -21.52 6.38
C SER A 7 7.55 -21.33 5.06
N TYR A 8 8.29 -21.04 3.98
CA TYR A 8 7.74 -21.03 2.63
C TYR A 8 7.32 -22.43 2.14
N GLU A 9 7.74 -23.50 2.84
CA GLU A 9 7.37 -24.88 2.52
C GLU A 9 5.89 -25.17 2.80
N ASP A 10 5.26 -24.44 3.72
CA ASP A 10 3.82 -24.52 4.03
C ASP A 10 3.08 -23.25 3.59
N PHE A 11 3.35 -22.84 2.36
CA PHE A 11 2.82 -21.61 1.77
C PHE A 11 1.28 -21.57 1.72
N GLU A 12 0.63 -22.68 1.42
CA GLU A 12 -0.84 -22.72 1.32
C GLU A 12 -1.50 -22.47 2.68
N SER A 13 -0.95 -23.01 3.78
CA SER A 13 -1.42 -22.71 5.13
C SER A 13 -1.16 -21.25 5.51
N LEU A 14 -0.01 -20.69 5.13
CA LEU A 14 0.24 -19.25 5.31
C LEU A 14 -0.80 -18.40 4.56
N ALA A 15 -1.11 -18.74 3.31
CA ALA A 15 -2.12 -18.04 2.54
C ALA A 15 -3.52 -18.18 3.17
N ALA A 16 -3.87 -19.35 3.69
CA ALA A 16 -5.11 -19.58 4.43
C ALA A 16 -5.18 -18.71 5.69
N PHE A 17 -4.14 -18.69 6.51
CA PHE A 17 -4.06 -17.83 7.70
C PHE A 17 -4.26 -16.35 7.36
N VAL A 18 -3.69 -15.87 6.25
CA VAL A 18 -3.90 -14.49 5.80
C VAL A 18 -5.36 -14.21 5.42
N ARG A 19 -6.01 -15.13 4.68
CA ARG A 19 -7.41 -14.95 4.30
C ARG A 19 -8.36 -14.94 5.49
N GLU A 20 -8.07 -15.77 6.49
CA GLU A 20 -8.90 -15.97 7.67
C GLU A 20 -8.64 -14.90 8.76
N ASP A 21 -7.72 -13.95 8.53
CA ASP A 21 -7.22 -13.02 9.56
C ASP A 21 -6.81 -13.77 10.84
N SER A 22 -6.14 -14.92 10.67
CA SER A 22 -5.83 -15.84 11.75
C SER A 22 -4.94 -15.15 12.80
N PRO A 23 -5.29 -15.22 14.10
CA PRO A 23 -4.44 -14.72 15.19
C PRO A 23 -3.04 -15.36 15.19
N ALA A 24 -2.91 -16.59 14.68
CA ALA A 24 -1.64 -17.31 14.61
C ALA A 24 -0.58 -16.55 13.81
N LEU A 25 -0.97 -15.69 12.86
CA LEU A 25 -0.03 -14.84 12.12
C LEU A 25 0.77 -13.90 13.03
N GLY A 26 0.19 -13.48 14.16
CA GLY A 26 0.88 -12.62 15.13
C GLY A 26 2.08 -13.30 15.78
N ASP A 27 1.97 -14.61 16.01
CA ASP A 27 2.95 -15.41 16.75
C ASP A 27 3.96 -16.12 15.84
N LEU A 28 3.73 -16.10 14.52
CA LEU A 28 4.68 -16.65 13.54
C LEU A 28 6.03 -15.94 13.66
N THR A 29 7.07 -16.73 13.91
CA THR A 29 8.44 -16.23 13.85
C THR A 29 8.83 -16.05 12.40
N LEU A 30 9.18 -14.83 12.04
CA LEU A 30 9.74 -14.44 10.76
C LEU A 30 11.26 -14.52 10.90
N GLU A 31 11.87 -15.48 10.21
CA GLU A 31 13.32 -15.71 10.29
C GLU A 31 14.12 -14.66 9.51
N PRO A 32 15.32 -14.30 9.97
CA PRO A 32 16.19 -13.38 9.24
C PRO A 32 16.65 -13.98 7.92
N ASP A 33 16.70 -13.17 6.88
CA ASP A 33 17.27 -13.54 5.57
C ASP A 33 18.75 -13.16 5.44
N GLY A 34 19.31 -12.51 6.47
CA GLY A 34 20.70 -12.04 6.53
C GLY A 34 20.97 -10.78 5.71
N LYS A 35 19.98 -10.22 5.02
CA LYS A 35 20.13 -9.03 4.17
C LYS A 35 19.13 -7.94 4.54
N TYR A 36 17.85 -8.17 4.29
CA TYR A 36 16.78 -7.21 4.55
C TYR A 36 16.29 -7.31 6.01
N GLN A 37 16.44 -8.48 6.62
CA GLN A 37 16.14 -8.74 8.02
C GLN A 37 17.33 -9.43 8.69
N THR A 38 17.86 -8.83 9.76
CA THR A 38 19.09 -9.29 10.44
C THR A 38 18.82 -9.97 11.78
N ARG A 39 17.56 -9.98 12.23
CA ARG A 39 17.14 -10.61 13.49
C ARG A 39 15.79 -11.32 13.35
N PRO A 40 15.53 -12.38 14.14
CA PRO A 40 14.21 -12.97 14.21
C PRO A 40 13.21 -12.00 14.88
N VAL A 41 11.99 -11.98 14.38
CA VAL A 41 10.87 -11.21 14.96
C VAL A 41 9.58 -12.01 14.82
N THR A 42 8.58 -11.74 15.66
CA THR A 42 7.20 -12.12 15.32
C THR A 42 6.49 -10.94 14.67
N LEU A 43 5.41 -11.18 13.93
CA LEU A 43 4.62 -10.08 13.39
C LEU A 43 4.09 -9.17 14.51
N ALA A 44 3.63 -9.76 15.61
CA ALA A 44 3.12 -9.01 16.76
C ALA A 44 4.22 -8.20 17.46
N SER A 45 5.43 -8.75 17.63
CA SER A 45 6.54 -8.00 18.25
C SER A 45 6.97 -6.84 17.35
N LEU A 46 7.11 -7.08 16.04
CA LEU A 46 7.47 -6.05 15.08
C LEU A 46 6.42 -4.93 15.01
N GLN A 47 5.13 -5.29 15.00
CA GLN A 47 4.03 -4.31 15.03
C GLN A 47 4.10 -3.43 16.28
N ARG A 48 4.32 -4.04 17.45
CA ARG A 48 4.45 -3.32 18.71
C ARG A 48 5.64 -2.38 18.71
N GLU A 49 6.81 -2.85 18.29
CA GLU A 49 8.02 -2.00 18.24
C GLU A 49 7.85 -0.77 17.33
N VAL A 50 7.18 -0.93 16.18
CA VAL A 50 6.87 0.19 15.28
C VAL A 50 5.82 1.12 15.92
N ALA A 51 4.77 0.58 16.55
CA ALA A 51 3.77 1.36 17.25
C ALA A 51 4.37 2.17 18.41
N ASP A 52 5.24 1.57 19.23
CA ASP A 52 5.93 2.26 20.34
C ASP A 52 6.83 3.40 19.83
N SER A 53 7.49 3.17 18.69
CA SER A 53 8.29 4.20 18.02
C SER A 53 7.43 5.36 17.53
N LEU A 54 6.29 5.05 16.90
CA LEU A 54 5.30 6.04 16.47
C LEU A 54 4.70 6.80 17.65
N ALA A 55 4.39 6.11 18.76
CA ALA A 55 3.85 6.73 19.97
C ALA A 55 4.81 7.77 20.54
N THR A 56 6.13 7.51 20.45
CA THR A 56 7.15 8.50 20.83
C THR A 56 7.14 9.74 19.92
N VAL A 57 6.77 9.60 18.64
CA VAL A 57 6.55 10.74 17.75
C VAL A 57 5.31 11.53 18.16
N LEU A 58 4.25 10.82 18.54
CA LEU A 58 2.93 11.38 18.85
C LEU A 58 2.78 11.87 20.29
N ALA A 59 3.78 11.65 21.16
CA ALA A 59 3.70 11.90 22.61
C ALA A 59 3.40 13.37 23.01
N GLY A 60 3.49 14.32 22.07
CA GLY A 60 3.15 15.73 22.28
C GLY A 60 1.85 16.20 21.61
N PHE A 61 1.14 15.31 20.90
CA PHE A 61 -0.09 15.66 20.20
C PHE A 61 -1.27 15.56 21.17
N ASP A 62 -2.10 16.59 21.22
CA ASP A 62 -3.44 16.53 21.78
C ASP A 62 -4.49 16.14 20.72
N GLY A 63 -5.76 16.00 21.11
CA GLY A 63 -6.82 15.58 20.19
C GLY A 63 -7.06 16.52 18.99
N GLY A 64 -6.68 17.80 19.11
CA GLY A 64 -6.76 18.81 18.05
C GLY A 64 -5.56 18.79 17.10
N ASP A 65 -4.40 18.37 17.60
CA ASP A 65 -3.12 18.39 16.87
C ASP A 65 -3.02 17.34 15.77
N PHE A 66 -3.83 16.27 15.81
CA PHE A 66 -3.80 15.22 14.80
C PHE A 66 -4.38 15.69 13.46
N PRO A 67 -3.57 15.73 12.39
CA PRO A 67 -4.09 16.00 11.06
C PRO A 67 -4.95 14.85 10.58
N PHE A 68 -5.83 15.10 9.61
CA PHE A 68 -6.55 14.03 8.95
C PHE A 68 -5.61 13.30 7.99
N LEU A 69 -5.43 11.99 8.17
CA LEU A 69 -4.51 11.20 7.36
C LEU A 69 -5.27 10.23 6.44
N TYR A 70 -5.07 10.43 5.13
CA TYR A 70 -5.41 9.45 4.11
C TYR A 70 -4.26 8.46 3.97
N CYS A 71 -4.44 7.23 4.48
CA CYS A 71 -3.47 6.16 4.34
C CYS A 71 -3.81 5.32 3.10
N GLY A 72 -3.08 5.50 2.01
CA GLY A 72 -3.14 4.62 0.84
C GLY A 72 -2.38 3.32 1.11
N TRP A 73 -2.97 2.16 0.85
CA TRP A 73 -2.29 0.87 0.99
C TRP A 73 -2.66 -0.10 -0.13
N GLY A 74 -1.68 -0.83 -0.63
CA GLY A 74 -1.88 -1.97 -1.54
C GLY A 74 -0.60 -2.79 -1.69
N LYS A 75 -0.65 -3.93 -2.37
CA LYS A 75 0.58 -4.64 -2.74
C LYS A 75 1.48 -3.73 -3.60
N ALA A 76 2.80 -3.88 -3.55
CA ALA A 76 3.68 -3.12 -4.45
C ALA A 76 3.24 -3.29 -5.92
N ARG A 77 3.49 -2.27 -6.74
CA ARG A 77 3.16 -2.21 -8.19
C ARG A 77 1.68 -2.03 -8.56
N VAL A 78 0.83 -1.64 -7.61
CA VAL A 78 -0.58 -1.24 -7.86
C VAL A 78 -0.77 0.21 -8.33
N GLY A 79 0.29 0.89 -8.78
CA GLY A 79 0.20 2.31 -9.19
C GLY A 79 0.21 3.32 -8.04
N SER A 80 0.48 2.87 -6.82
CA SER A 80 0.46 3.71 -5.61
C SER A 80 1.46 4.88 -5.62
N THR A 81 2.58 4.80 -6.36
CA THR A 81 3.50 5.96 -6.54
C THR A 81 2.83 7.08 -7.35
N ALA A 82 2.16 6.74 -8.44
CA ALA A 82 1.49 7.73 -9.27
C ALA A 82 0.38 8.44 -8.48
N LEU A 83 -0.34 7.68 -7.63
CA LEU A 83 -1.33 8.26 -6.73
C LEU A 83 -0.70 9.17 -5.66
N ASN A 84 0.44 8.78 -5.06
CA ASN A 84 1.18 9.63 -4.12
C ASN A 84 1.56 10.98 -4.75
N ASN A 85 2.04 10.95 -5.99
CA ASN A 85 2.38 12.17 -6.73
C ASN A 85 1.13 13.02 -7.00
N LEU A 86 0.00 12.41 -7.35
CA LEU A 86 -1.26 13.11 -7.56
C LEU A 86 -1.70 13.89 -6.30
N PHE A 87 -1.62 13.27 -5.12
CA PHE A 87 -1.93 13.96 -3.85
C PHE A 87 -0.91 15.06 -3.52
N GLY A 88 0.39 14.82 -3.77
CA GLY A 88 1.43 15.84 -3.61
C GLY A 88 1.17 17.07 -4.49
N LEU A 89 0.83 16.84 -5.76
CA LEU A 89 0.51 17.87 -6.74
C LEU A 89 -0.80 18.61 -6.46
N ALA A 90 -1.71 18.01 -5.68
CA ALA A 90 -2.89 18.64 -5.13
C ALA A 90 -2.58 19.48 -3.86
N GLY A 91 -1.30 19.64 -3.51
CA GLY A 91 -0.83 20.48 -2.42
C GLY A 91 -1.01 19.86 -1.04
N LEU A 92 -0.94 18.53 -0.94
CA LEU A 92 -0.87 17.83 0.35
C LEU A 92 0.55 17.34 0.61
N PRO A 93 1.01 17.35 1.88
CA PRO A 93 2.16 16.54 2.27
C PRO A 93 1.87 15.06 2.00
N SER A 94 2.69 14.44 1.16
CA SER A 94 2.45 13.12 0.58
C SER A 94 3.62 12.19 0.86
N PHE A 95 3.53 11.42 1.95
CA PHE A 95 4.61 10.62 2.50
C PHE A 95 4.75 9.27 1.82
N TYR A 96 5.98 8.93 1.41
CA TYR A 96 6.30 7.67 0.77
C TYR A 96 6.66 6.58 1.80
N GLN A 97 5.72 5.71 2.14
CA GLN A 97 5.93 4.52 2.98
C GLN A 97 6.54 4.79 4.37
N PRO A 98 6.11 5.84 5.12
CA PRO A 98 6.74 6.20 6.38
C PRO A 98 6.70 5.08 7.43
N VAL A 99 5.58 4.37 7.57
CA VAL A 99 5.43 3.30 8.58
C VAL A 99 6.28 2.10 8.20
N LYS A 100 6.33 1.76 6.91
CA LYS A 100 7.19 0.68 6.43
C LYS A 100 8.67 1.02 6.56
N ALA A 101 9.09 2.27 6.34
CA ALA A 101 10.47 2.69 6.54
C ALA A 101 10.89 2.47 8.00
N MET A 102 10.06 2.90 8.96
CA MET A 102 10.27 2.62 10.40
C MET A 102 10.38 1.11 10.66
N MET A 103 9.48 0.30 10.10
CA MET A 103 9.52 -1.15 10.20
C MET A 103 10.83 -1.74 9.64
N ARG A 104 11.33 -1.24 8.51
CA ARG A 104 12.60 -1.67 7.90
C ARG A 104 13.80 -1.38 8.80
N HIS A 105 13.84 -0.22 9.46
CA HIS A 105 14.86 0.06 10.47
C HIS A 105 14.82 -0.95 11.61
N ARG A 106 13.62 -1.27 12.13
CA ARG A 106 13.46 -2.31 13.16
C ARG A 106 13.97 -3.67 12.67
N LEU A 107 13.67 -4.07 11.44
CA LEU A 107 14.09 -5.36 10.88
C LEU A 107 15.62 -5.51 10.76
N VAL A 108 16.35 -4.39 10.61
CA VAL A 108 17.82 -4.38 10.59
C VAL A 108 18.47 -4.05 11.94
N GLY A 109 17.68 -3.92 13.01
CA GLY A 109 18.16 -3.63 14.36
C GLY A 109 18.52 -2.16 14.62
N SER A 110 17.89 -1.23 13.89
CA SER A 110 18.09 0.22 13.99
C SER A 110 16.84 0.94 14.53
N ASP A 111 17.06 2.03 15.27
CA ASP A 111 16.02 2.97 15.72
C ASP A 111 15.77 4.13 14.74
N GLY A 112 16.35 4.06 13.53
CA GLY A 112 16.27 5.13 12.51
C GLY A 112 14.91 5.24 11.82
N GLY A 113 14.84 6.11 10.79
CA GLY A 113 13.66 6.25 9.93
C GLY A 113 12.44 6.89 10.61
N ARG A 114 12.64 7.68 11.67
CA ARG A 114 11.54 8.35 12.39
C ARG A 114 10.70 9.19 11.43
N TRP A 115 9.39 8.92 11.39
CA TRP A 115 8.45 9.75 10.65
C TRP A 115 8.24 11.08 11.38
N VAL A 116 8.50 12.20 10.68
CA VAL A 116 8.17 13.54 11.16
C VAL A 116 6.78 13.91 10.64
N ILE A 117 5.81 13.91 11.55
CA ILE A 117 4.40 14.22 11.25
C ILE A 117 4.16 15.69 11.62
N PRO A 118 3.72 16.55 10.67
CA PRO A 118 3.31 17.91 11.00
C PRO A 118 2.00 17.90 11.81
N ASP A 119 1.80 18.89 12.67
CA ASP A 119 0.53 19.09 13.35
C ASP A 119 -0.58 19.56 12.39
N ALA A 120 -1.83 19.45 12.86
CA ALA A 120 -3.01 19.85 12.10
C ALA A 120 -3.06 21.35 11.79
N ALA A 121 -2.41 22.21 12.61
CA ALA A 121 -2.36 23.65 12.37
C ALA A 121 -1.48 23.99 11.17
N THR A 122 -0.37 23.26 11.00
CA THR A 122 0.59 23.40 9.91
C THR A 122 0.10 22.70 8.65
N SER A 123 -0.46 21.51 8.79
CA SER A 123 -0.92 20.68 7.67
C SER A 123 -2.14 19.86 8.07
N PRO A 124 -3.36 20.39 7.92
CA PRO A 124 -4.58 19.77 8.46
C PRO A 124 -4.94 18.44 7.81
N VAL A 125 -4.39 18.15 6.63
CA VAL A 125 -4.64 16.94 5.85
C VAL A 125 -3.32 16.43 5.28
N LEU A 126 -3.07 15.13 5.47
CA LEU A 126 -1.90 14.42 4.95
C LEU A 126 -2.33 13.25 4.07
N PHE A 127 -1.44 12.84 3.17
CA PHE A 127 -1.52 11.56 2.49
C PHE A 127 -0.26 10.73 2.82
N SER A 128 -0.42 9.44 3.11
CA SER A 128 0.70 8.51 3.22
C SER A 128 0.45 7.30 2.34
N LYS A 129 1.42 6.96 1.49
CA LYS A 129 1.38 5.80 0.62
C LYS A 129 2.17 4.65 1.23
N GLU A 130 1.51 3.58 1.64
CA GLU A 130 2.11 2.34 2.12
C GLU A 130 1.99 1.22 1.08
N VAL A 131 2.91 0.24 1.11
CA VAL A 131 2.81 -0.94 0.23
C VAL A 131 3.28 -2.25 0.84
N GLY A 132 2.56 -3.33 0.53
CA GLY A 132 2.93 -4.70 0.88
C GLY A 132 4.05 -5.29 -0.02
N GLY A 133 4.96 -6.06 0.58
CA GLY A 133 6.16 -6.63 -0.05
C GLY A 133 7.15 -5.57 -0.57
N PRO A 134 8.17 -5.92 -1.38
CA PRO A 134 8.37 -7.20 -2.03
C PRO A 134 9.41 -8.11 -1.37
N TYR A 135 10.14 -7.64 -0.36
CA TYR A 135 11.39 -8.29 0.05
C TYR A 135 11.18 -9.39 1.09
N LEU A 136 10.25 -9.18 2.01
CA LEU A 136 10.10 -10.00 3.22
C LEU A 136 8.63 -10.34 3.49
N LEU A 137 8.40 -11.47 4.14
CA LEU A 137 7.10 -11.81 4.73
C LEU A 137 6.58 -10.72 5.67
N ALA A 138 7.46 -10.09 6.45
CA ALA A 138 7.12 -8.94 7.30
C ALA A 138 6.44 -7.82 6.49
N GLU A 139 6.98 -7.50 5.31
CA GLU A 139 6.40 -6.52 4.40
C GLU A 139 5.09 -7.01 3.77
N CYS A 140 4.85 -8.31 3.64
CA CYS A 140 3.58 -8.84 3.13
C CYS A 140 2.47 -8.79 4.19
N PHE A 141 2.81 -8.92 5.48
CA PHE A 141 1.83 -9.11 6.55
C PHE A 141 1.54 -7.88 7.41
N TYR A 142 2.42 -6.87 7.41
CA TYR A 142 2.22 -5.70 8.26
C TYR A 142 0.92 -4.95 7.91
N ASN A 143 0.41 -4.23 8.90
CA ASN A 143 -0.79 -3.41 8.79
C ASN A 143 -0.45 -2.02 9.34
N PRO A 144 -0.23 -1.02 8.46
CA PRO A 144 0.19 0.31 8.91
C PRO A 144 -0.90 1.03 9.69
N VAL A 145 -2.18 0.82 9.33
CA VAL A 145 -3.31 1.40 10.05
C VAL A 145 -3.38 0.89 11.48
N ARG A 146 -3.10 -0.40 11.68
CA ARG A 146 -3.01 -0.99 13.02
C ARG A 146 -1.89 -0.35 13.84
N MET A 147 -0.68 -0.26 13.27
CA MET A 147 0.45 0.37 13.94
C MET A 147 0.16 1.83 14.31
N LEU A 148 -0.54 2.59 13.46
CA LEU A 148 -0.96 3.97 13.74
C LEU A 148 -1.97 4.07 14.89
N VAL A 149 -3.02 3.24 14.85
CA VAL A 149 -4.03 3.23 15.91
C VAL A 149 -3.44 2.79 17.25
N GLU A 150 -2.61 1.75 17.26
CA GLU A 150 -1.93 1.27 18.46
C GLU A 150 -0.92 2.29 19.00
N ALA A 151 -0.34 3.14 18.15
CA ALA A 151 0.51 4.26 18.54
C ALA A 151 -0.25 5.47 19.12
N GLY A 152 -1.59 5.46 19.09
CA GLY A 152 -2.44 6.53 19.59
C GLY A 152 -2.97 7.49 18.52
N TYR A 153 -2.77 7.22 17.22
CA TYR A 153 -3.40 8.02 16.17
C TYR A 153 -4.93 7.84 16.20
N PRO A 154 -5.74 8.91 16.31
CA PRO A 154 -7.19 8.77 16.46
C PRO A 154 -7.83 8.16 15.21
N ALA A 155 -8.60 7.07 15.37
CA ALA A 155 -9.33 6.43 14.28
C ALA A 155 -10.24 7.40 13.48
N PRO A 156 -10.96 8.36 14.10
CA PRO A 156 -11.75 9.36 13.36
C PRO A 156 -10.91 10.34 12.50
N ARG A 157 -9.59 10.36 12.68
CA ARG A 157 -8.64 11.15 11.88
C ARG A 157 -7.94 10.33 10.81
N LEU A 158 -8.38 9.09 10.58
CA LEU A 158 -7.84 8.19 9.55
C LEU A 158 -8.88 7.92 8.48
N HIS A 159 -8.42 7.77 7.24
CA HIS A 159 -9.18 7.18 6.14
C HIS A 159 -8.27 6.26 5.35
N LEU A 160 -8.68 5.02 5.16
CA LEU A 160 -7.92 4.02 4.41
C LEU A 160 -8.32 4.05 2.92
N VAL A 161 -7.35 4.26 2.03
CA VAL A 161 -7.55 4.11 0.58
C VAL A 161 -6.92 2.80 0.14
N LEU A 162 -7.73 1.80 -0.16
CA LEU A 162 -7.27 0.48 -0.59
C LEU A 162 -7.00 0.49 -2.09
N LEU A 163 -5.76 0.17 -2.44
CA LEU A 163 -5.22 0.19 -3.79
C LEU A 163 -5.05 -1.23 -4.29
N ASP A 164 -5.56 -1.49 -5.48
CA ASP A 164 -5.39 -2.77 -6.12
C ASP A 164 -5.15 -2.63 -7.62
N ARG A 165 -4.73 -3.71 -8.25
CA ARG A 165 -4.46 -3.81 -9.68
C ARG A 165 -4.62 -5.25 -10.10
N ARG A 166 -5.03 -5.46 -11.36
CA ARG A 166 -5.11 -6.78 -11.98
C ARG A 166 -3.91 -7.64 -11.57
N PRO A 167 -4.15 -8.80 -10.93
CA PRO A 167 -3.08 -9.60 -10.34
C PRO A 167 -1.96 -9.96 -11.32
N ALA A 168 -2.32 -10.42 -12.53
CA ALA A 168 -1.36 -10.76 -13.58
C ALA A 168 -0.44 -9.59 -13.97
N ASP A 169 -1.00 -8.45 -14.37
CA ASP A 169 -0.22 -7.26 -14.76
C ASP A 169 0.64 -6.71 -13.61
N CYS A 170 0.12 -6.83 -12.39
CA CYS A 170 0.82 -6.42 -11.19
C CYS A 170 2.00 -7.36 -10.89
N LEU A 171 1.81 -8.68 -11.00
CA LEU A 171 2.83 -9.71 -10.83
C LEU A 171 3.92 -9.59 -11.90
N GLU A 172 3.56 -9.37 -13.16
CA GLU A 172 4.52 -9.13 -14.23
C GLU A 172 5.41 -7.91 -13.90
N SER A 173 4.79 -6.78 -13.53
CA SER A 173 5.54 -5.58 -13.13
C SER A 173 6.37 -5.78 -11.85
N TRP A 174 5.96 -6.71 -10.98
CA TRP A 174 6.63 -7.03 -9.73
C TRP A 174 7.87 -7.88 -9.99
N LEU A 175 7.74 -8.94 -10.77
CA LEU A 175 8.84 -9.80 -11.20
C LEU A 175 9.87 -8.98 -11.97
N ALA A 176 9.44 -8.19 -12.97
CA ALA A 176 10.33 -7.35 -13.77
C ALA A 176 11.15 -6.35 -12.92
N LYS A 177 10.62 -5.89 -11.77
CA LYS A 177 11.31 -4.90 -10.92
C LYS A 177 12.24 -5.53 -9.89
N TRP A 178 11.99 -6.77 -9.46
CA TRP A 178 12.62 -7.31 -8.24
C TRP A 178 13.35 -8.65 -8.41
N SER A 179 13.29 -9.27 -9.60
CA SER A 179 13.88 -10.60 -9.82
C SER A 179 15.42 -10.62 -9.74
N ASP A 180 16.07 -9.46 -9.83
CA ASP A 180 17.51 -9.27 -9.60
C ASP A 180 17.88 -9.31 -8.10
N ARG A 181 16.89 -9.19 -7.21
CA ARG A 181 17.09 -9.02 -5.76
C ARG A 181 16.48 -10.12 -4.91
N VAL A 182 15.38 -10.71 -5.37
CA VAL A 182 14.64 -11.77 -4.67
C VAL A 182 14.29 -12.85 -5.70
N PRO A 183 14.46 -14.13 -5.39
CA PRO A 183 14.11 -15.22 -6.31
C PRO A 183 12.65 -15.13 -6.79
N PRO A 184 12.37 -15.38 -8.09
CA PRO A 184 11.02 -15.30 -8.66
C PRO A 184 9.94 -16.10 -7.90
N GLU A 185 10.28 -17.29 -7.41
CA GLU A 185 9.37 -18.13 -6.63
C GLU A 185 8.93 -17.43 -5.33
N ARG A 186 9.87 -16.85 -4.58
CA ARG A 186 9.56 -16.07 -3.38
C ARG A 186 8.77 -14.82 -3.72
N LEU A 187 9.09 -14.15 -4.82
CA LEU A 187 8.33 -12.97 -5.28
C LEU A 187 6.88 -13.32 -5.60
N LEU A 188 6.62 -14.47 -6.22
CA LEU A 188 5.27 -14.97 -6.46
C LEU A 188 4.52 -15.22 -5.13
N GLN A 189 5.16 -15.90 -4.18
CA GLN A 189 4.58 -16.14 -2.85
C GLN A 189 4.29 -14.82 -2.13
N HIS A 190 5.22 -13.87 -2.12
CA HIS A 190 5.03 -12.55 -1.55
C HIS A 190 3.91 -11.77 -2.22
N HIS A 191 3.79 -11.87 -3.55
CA HIS A 191 2.72 -11.24 -4.30
C HIS A 191 1.34 -11.77 -3.87
N VAL A 192 1.19 -13.08 -3.72
CA VAL A 192 -0.04 -13.70 -3.23
C VAL A 192 -0.35 -13.24 -1.80
N LEU A 193 0.60 -13.37 -0.87
CA LEU A 193 0.38 -13.01 0.53
C LEU A 193 0.05 -11.52 0.71
N ALA A 194 0.77 -10.63 0.01
CA ALA A 194 0.48 -9.20 0.02
C ALA A 194 -0.88 -8.88 -0.62
N SER A 195 -1.30 -9.63 -1.65
CA SER A 195 -2.64 -9.48 -2.24
C SER A 195 -3.73 -9.85 -1.26
N LEU A 196 -3.58 -10.97 -0.55
CA LEU A 196 -4.58 -11.46 0.40
C LEU A 196 -4.66 -10.60 1.67
N ASN A 197 -3.55 -9.98 2.07
CA ASN A 197 -3.48 -9.15 3.28
C ASN A 197 -4.38 -7.89 3.20
N ILE A 198 -4.84 -7.50 2.01
CA ILE A 198 -5.82 -6.42 1.84
C ILE A 198 -7.07 -6.63 2.70
N GLY A 199 -7.56 -7.88 2.79
CA GLY A 199 -8.75 -8.21 3.56
C GLY A 199 -8.55 -8.03 5.07
N ARG A 200 -7.35 -8.32 5.57
CA ARG A 200 -7.00 -8.11 6.99
C ARG A 200 -6.93 -6.64 7.34
N ILE A 201 -6.32 -5.85 6.46
CA ILE A 201 -6.20 -4.40 6.66
C ILE A 201 -7.57 -3.73 6.59
N GLU A 202 -8.39 -4.09 5.60
CA GLU A 202 -9.77 -3.62 5.49
C GLU A 202 -10.59 -3.98 6.73
N SER A 203 -10.54 -5.25 7.15
CA SER A 203 -11.30 -5.73 8.30
C SER A 203 -10.89 -5.03 9.59
N TYR A 204 -9.59 -4.82 9.79
CA TYR A 204 -9.09 -4.04 10.92
C TYR A 204 -9.60 -2.60 10.88
N ALA A 205 -9.47 -1.90 9.75
CA ALA A 205 -9.94 -0.53 9.60
C ALA A 205 -11.44 -0.40 9.92
N ARG A 206 -12.27 -1.28 9.35
CA ARG A 206 -13.71 -1.31 9.62
C ARG A 206 -14.04 -1.56 11.09
N ARG A 207 -13.33 -2.48 11.77
CA ARG A 207 -13.51 -2.74 13.22
C ARG A 207 -13.16 -1.51 14.08
N GLN A 208 -12.22 -0.67 13.63
CA GLN A 208 -11.86 0.58 14.30
C GLN A 208 -12.76 1.76 13.89
N GLY A 209 -13.77 1.56 13.03
CA GLY A 209 -14.62 2.63 12.52
C GLY A 209 -13.92 3.57 11.53
N ILE A 210 -12.79 3.16 10.95
CA ILE A 210 -12.04 3.93 9.97
C ILE A 210 -12.71 3.78 8.59
N PRO A 211 -13.10 4.88 7.92
CA PRO A 211 -13.64 4.82 6.57
C PRO A 211 -12.67 4.18 5.57
N VAL A 212 -13.21 3.41 4.64
CA VAL A 212 -12.45 2.75 3.58
C VAL A 212 -12.95 3.22 2.21
N THR A 213 -12.04 3.44 1.28
CA THR A 213 -12.35 3.70 -0.14
C THR A 213 -11.45 2.84 -1.01
N HIS A 214 -12.04 2.08 -1.93
CA HIS A 214 -11.31 1.28 -2.89
C HIS A 214 -11.00 2.09 -4.14
N TYR A 215 -9.79 1.93 -4.65
CA TYR A 215 -9.34 2.57 -5.86
C TYR A 215 -8.41 1.63 -6.64
N VAL A 216 -8.94 1.01 -7.70
CA VAL A 216 -8.18 0.08 -8.55
C VAL A 216 -7.45 0.83 -9.65
N TYR A 217 -6.24 0.40 -9.99
CA TYR A 217 -5.38 1.04 -11.00
C TYR A 217 -6.04 1.16 -12.37
N GLU A 218 -6.91 0.22 -12.72
CA GLU A 218 -7.67 0.19 -13.97
C GLU A 218 -8.64 1.39 -14.09
N ALA A 219 -9.06 2.01 -12.98
CA ALA A 219 -9.85 3.23 -13.00
C ALA A 219 -9.11 4.40 -13.69
N SER A 220 -7.78 4.38 -13.69
CA SER A 220 -6.95 5.39 -14.36
C SER A 220 -7.00 5.34 -15.89
N ARG A 221 -7.78 4.42 -16.48
CA ARG A 221 -8.10 4.45 -17.92
C ARG A 221 -8.90 5.71 -18.28
N ASP A 222 -9.73 6.18 -17.35
CA ASP A 222 -10.29 7.52 -17.35
C ASP A 222 -9.72 8.29 -16.15
N ALA A 223 -8.46 8.69 -16.30
CA ALA A 223 -7.65 9.25 -15.21
C ALA A 223 -8.26 10.50 -14.58
N VAL A 224 -8.80 11.42 -15.39
CA VAL A 224 -9.40 12.68 -14.89
C VAL A 224 -10.70 12.39 -14.15
N ALA A 225 -11.61 11.61 -14.73
CA ALA A 225 -12.90 11.34 -14.09
C ALA A 225 -12.74 10.53 -12.81
N SER A 226 -11.92 9.47 -12.83
CA SER A 226 -11.70 8.61 -11.65
C SER A 226 -10.97 9.34 -10.53
N ALA A 227 -9.96 10.16 -10.85
CA ALA A 227 -9.26 10.97 -9.86
C ALA A 227 -10.19 12.04 -9.26
N ARG A 228 -11.00 12.72 -10.07
CA ARG A 228 -12.00 13.67 -9.57
C ARG A 228 -13.00 12.98 -8.63
N ALA A 229 -13.48 11.80 -9.00
CA ALA A 229 -14.39 11.01 -8.18
C ALA A 229 -13.76 10.61 -6.84
N LEU A 230 -12.49 10.16 -6.86
CA LEU A 230 -11.73 9.85 -5.65
C LEU A 230 -11.60 11.08 -4.75
N PHE A 231 -11.11 12.21 -5.27
CA PHE A 231 -10.97 13.44 -4.47
C PHE A 231 -12.32 13.91 -3.91
N SER A 232 -13.40 13.81 -4.68
CA SER A 232 -14.75 14.13 -4.19
C SER A 232 -15.19 13.18 -3.07
N ARG A 233 -14.96 11.87 -3.23
CA ARG A 233 -15.28 10.84 -2.22
C ARG A 233 -14.53 11.06 -0.90
N LEU A 234 -13.31 11.56 -1.00
CA LEU A 234 -12.45 11.93 0.14
C LEU A 234 -12.74 13.35 0.67
N GLY A 235 -13.71 14.09 0.13
CA GLY A 235 -13.98 15.47 0.57
C GLY A 235 -12.86 16.47 0.21
N LEU A 236 -12.03 16.14 -0.77
CA LEU A 236 -10.91 16.94 -1.27
C LEU A 236 -11.20 17.57 -2.64
N ALA A 237 -12.47 17.64 -3.05
CA ALA A 237 -12.87 18.15 -4.37
C ALA A 237 -12.27 19.53 -4.70
N SER A 238 -12.17 20.43 -3.71
CA SER A 238 -11.60 21.78 -3.89
C SER A 238 -10.09 21.80 -4.16
N ARG A 239 -9.38 20.69 -3.89
CA ARG A 239 -7.95 20.53 -4.17
C ARG A 239 -7.67 19.86 -5.51
N PHE A 240 -8.67 19.24 -6.11
CA PHE A 240 -8.51 18.57 -7.39
C PHE A 240 -8.53 19.57 -8.54
N ARG A 241 -7.58 19.41 -9.47
CA ARG A 241 -7.54 20.12 -10.75
C ARG A 241 -7.21 19.14 -11.85
N ASP A 242 -7.82 19.31 -13.01
CA ASP A 242 -7.63 18.40 -14.15
C ASP A 242 -6.16 18.38 -14.60
N ASP A 243 -5.48 19.53 -14.52
CA ASP A 243 -4.06 19.66 -14.85
C ASP A 243 -3.12 18.90 -13.88
N ALA A 244 -3.59 18.55 -12.67
CA ALA A 244 -2.84 17.71 -11.74
C ALA A 244 -2.70 16.26 -12.24
N VAL A 245 -3.47 15.87 -13.27
CA VAL A 245 -3.44 14.54 -13.89
C VAL A 245 -2.53 14.51 -15.12
N THR A 246 -2.52 15.57 -15.94
CA THR A 246 -1.99 15.47 -17.32
C THR A 246 -0.63 16.14 -17.56
N ASP A 247 -0.16 17.04 -16.69
CA ASP A 247 1.03 17.85 -16.98
C ASP A 247 1.98 18.01 -15.79
N TRP A 248 2.79 16.98 -15.53
CA TRP A 248 3.80 17.01 -14.46
C TRP A 248 5.13 17.59 -14.93
N ARG A 249 5.31 17.84 -16.24
CA ARG A 249 6.58 18.32 -16.82
C ARG A 249 6.91 19.75 -16.39
N ASP A 250 5.90 20.59 -16.28
CA ASP A 250 6.05 22.01 -15.96
C ASP A 250 6.28 22.29 -14.47
N LYS A 251 6.17 21.26 -13.62
CA LYS A 251 6.31 21.38 -12.15
C LYS A 251 7.68 20.94 -11.61
N GLY A 252 8.66 20.69 -12.48
CA GLY A 252 10.01 20.29 -12.11
C GLY A 252 10.16 18.78 -11.85
N ASN A 253 11.38 18.35 -11.55
CA ASN A 253 11.65 16.95 -11.16
C ASN A 253 10.82 16.65 -9.91
N LEU A 254 10.14 15.50 -9.85
CA LEU A 254 9.26 15.18 -8.72
C LEU A 254 10.02 15.06 -7.37
N ASP A 255 11.35 15.03 -7.43
CA ASP A 255 12.30 15.05 -6.32
C ASP A 255 12.78 16.48 -5.92
N THR A 256 12.21 17.54 -6.50
CA THR A 256 12.49 18.95 -6.11
C THR A 256 11.46 19.49 -5.12
N ASP A 257 11.84 20.51 -4.33
CA ASP A 257 11.11 21.16 -3.22
C ASP A 257 9.68 21.72 -3.52
N GLY A 258 9.05 21.36 -4.64
CA GLY A 258 7.72 21.85 -5.05
C GLY A 258 6.61 20.78 -5.16
N THR A 259 6.89 19.49 -4.99
CA THR A 259 5.91 18.42 -5.32
C THR A 259 5.09 17.90 -4.14
N GLY A 260 5.41 18.34 -2.92
CA GLY A 260 4.76 17.87 -1.69
C GLY A 260 5.05 16.41 -1.33
N VAL A 261 5.85 15.69 -2.13
CA VAL A 261 6.22 14.29 -1.88
C VAL A 261 7.40 14.24 -0.91
N ILE A 262 7.25 13.46 0.16
CA ILE A 262 8.24 13.36 1.24
C ILE A 262 8.73 11.91 1.33
N TYR A 263 10.03 11.71 1.15
CA TYR A 263 10.68 10.42 1.26
C TYR A 263 11.29 10.25 2.65
N PRO A 264 11.00 9.14 3.36
CA PRO A 264 11.64 8.85 4.63
C PRO A 264 13.08 8.39 4.42
N ASP A 265 13.87 8.49 5.49
CA ASP A 265 15.12 7.75 5.60
C ASP A 265 14.82 6.24 5.62
N GLU A 266 15.58 5.47 4.85
CA GLU A 266 15.48 4.01 4.79
C GLU A 266 16.86 3.38 4.97
N PRO A 267 16.97 2.16 5.54
CA PRO A 267 18.26 1.50 5.66
C PRO A 267 18.87 1.24 4.28
N ALA A 268 20.19 1.45 4.16
CA ALA A 268 20.91 1.41 2.88
C ALA A 268 20.68 0.13 2.05
N VAL A 269 20.43 -1.01 2.71
CA VAL A 269 20.14 -2.29 2.03
C VAL A 269 18.85 -2.26 1.20
N TYR A 270 17.91 -1.38 1.54
CA TYR A 270 16.64 -1.20 0.83
C TYR A 270 16.73 -0.18 -0.32
N ALA A 271 17.83 0.56 -0.43
CA ALA A 271 18.00 1.58 -1.46
C ALA A 271 17.90 0.99 -2.87
N VAL A 272 17.13 1.67 -3.73
CA VAL A 272 16.95 1.30 -5.14
C VAL A 272 17.15 2.55 -5.98
N PRO A 273 18.28 2.66 -6.71
CA PRO A 273 18.46 3.75 -7.66
C PRO A 273 17.32 3.79 -8.69
N GLY A 274 16.80 4.99 -8.99
CA GLY A 274 15.73 5.17 -9.98
C GLY A 274 14.40 4.49 -9.61
N LEU A 275 14.09 4.34 -8.32
CA LEU A 275 12.83 3.77 -7.87
C LEU A 275 11.62 4.67 -8.16
N HIS A 276 11.85 5.98 -8.16
CA HIS A 276 10.85 7.00 -8.42
C HIS A 276 10.88 7.29 -9.93
N GLY A 277 9.80 6.92 -10.62
CA GLY A 277 9.73 7.02 -12.08
C GLY A 277 9.70 8.47 -12.55
N ALA A 278 10.19 8.71 -13.76
CA ALA A 278 10.11 10.00 -14.45
C ALA A 278 8.78 10.18 -15.21
N ASP A 279 7.68 9.69 -14.62
CA ASP A 279 6.37 9.81 -15.26
C ASP A 279 5.97 11.28 -15.34
N GLN A 280 5.30 11.62 -16.43
CA GLN A 280 4.96 13.01 -16.78
C GLN A 280 3.47 13.33 -16.56
N GLY A 281 2.74 12.40 -15.95
CA GLY A 281 1.32 12.50 -15.67
C GLY A 281 0.78 11.22 -15.03
N TYR A 282 -0.41 11.33 -14.43
CA TYR A 282 -1.19 10.22 -13.90
C TYR A 282 -1.99 9.55 -15.02
N ARG A 283 -1.56 8.39 -15.50
CA ARG A 283 -2.21 7.68 -16.60
C ARG A 283 -2.14 6.16 -16.45
N TYR A 284 -3.11 5.47 -17.04
CA TYR A 284 -3.06 4.02 -17.17
C TYR A 284 -2.01 3.59 -18.17
N HIS A 285 -1.10 2.73 -17.72
CA HIS A 285 -0.15 2.04 -18.56
C HIS A 285 -0.58 0.58 -18.76
N ALA A 286 -1.10 0.29 -19.96
CA ALA A 286 -1.35 -1.08 -20.39
C ALA A 286 -0.03 -1.85 -20.44
N ARG A 287 -0.04 -3.10 -19.97
CA ARG A 287 1.06 -4.04 -20.20
C ARG A 287 0.74 -4.84 -21.46
N ALA A 288 1.73 -4.95 -22.34
CA ALA A 288 1.59 -5.69 -23.58
C ALA A 288 1.91 -7.16 -23.30
N GLY A 289 0.87 -8.00 -23.20
CA GLY A 289 1.01 -9.45 -23.09
C GLY A 289 0.05 -10.05 -22.08
N ALA A 290 -0.53 -11.20 -22.43
CA ALA A 290 -1.08 -12.07 -21.41
C ALA A 290 0.10 -12.59 -20.58
N PHE A 291 0.06 -12.40 -19.26
CA PHE A 291 0.97 -13.09 -18.36
C PHE A 291 0.86 -14.60 -18.64
N SER A 292 1.92 -15.19 -19.19
CA SER A 292 1.87 -16.52 -19.82
C SER A 292 2.31 -17.66 -18.90
N ASP A 293 2.59 -17.38 -17.63
CA ASP A 293 2.93 -18.39 -16.64
C ASP A 293 1.64 -19.00 -16.05
N GLU A 294 1.24 -20.15 -16.62
CA GLU A 294 0.06 -20.90 -16.21
C GLU A 294 0.12 -21.35 -14.75
N LYS A 295 1.31 -21.68 -14.21
CA LYS A 295 1.44 -22.12 -12.81
C LYS A 295 1.21 -20.97 -11.85
N ALA A 296 1.75 -19.80 -12.16
CA ALA A 296 1.49 -18.60 -11.39
C ALA A 296 0.02 -18.18 -11.51
N ALA A 297 -0.60 -18.29 -12.68
CA ALA A 297 -2.03 -18.01 -12.84
C ALA A 297 -2.91 -18.96 -11.99
N ASP A 298 -2.64 -20.26 -12.02
CA ASP A 298 -3.32 -21.27 -11.20
C ASP A 298 -3.14 -20.99 -9.69
N LEU A 299 -1.93 -20.62 -9.26
CA LEU A 299 -1.69 -20.26 -7.86
C LEU A 299 -2.49 -19.03 -7.43
N LEU A 300 -2.54 -17.98 -8.26
CA LEU A 300 -3.33 -16.78 -7.97
C LEU A 300 -4.83 -17.10 -7.81
N ASP A 301 -5.36 -18.00 -8.65
CA ASP A 301 -6.76 -18.40 -8.58
C ASP A 301 -7.05 -19.26 -7.34
N ARG A 302 -6.29 -20.36 -7.14
CA ARG A 302 -6.48 -21.27 -5.99
C ARG A 302 -6.31 -20.59 -4.63
N CYS A 303 -5.40 -19.63 -4.54
CA CYS A 303 -5.23 -18.84 -3.32
C CYS A 303 -6.32 -17.76 -3.13
N GLY A 304 -7.18 -17.50 -4.11
CA GLY A 304 -8.27 -16.52 -4.00
C GLY A 304 -7.84 -15.06 -4.26
N VAL A 305 -6.69 -14.85 -4.91
CA VAL A 305 -6.21 -13.51 -5.27
C VAL A 305 -7.11 -12.88 -6.33
N LEU A 306 -7.57 -13.67 -7.30
CA LEU A 306 -8.48 -13.17 -8.33
C LEU A 306 -9.80 -12.70 -7.73
N GLU A 307 -10.39 -13.47 -6.82
CA GLU A 307 -11.65 -13.07 -6.17
C GLU A 307 -11.47 -11.83 -5.28
N THR A 308 -10.35 -11.75 -4.58
CA THR A 308 -9.99 -10.56 -3.80
C THR A 308 -9.95 -9.31 -4.69
N TYR A 309 -9.30 -9.39 -5.85
CA TYR A 309 -9.26 -8.30 -6.80
C TYR A 309 -10.65 -7.94 -7.36
N ARG A 310 -11.46 -8.94 -7.73
CA ARG A 310 -12.82 -8.71 -8.23
C ARG A 310 -13.69 -7.96 -7.21
N ARG A 311 -13.57 -8.29 -5.92
CA ARG A 311 -14.22 -7.54 -4.84
C ARG A 311 -13.71 -6.10 -4.76
N SER A 312 -12.40 -5.87 -4.87
CA SER A 312 -11.82 -4.52 -4.92
C SER A 312 -12.39 -3.69 -6.08
N VAL A 313 -12.57 -4.29 -7.27
CA VAL A 313 -13.14 -3.59 -8.44
C VAL A 313 -14.60 -3.20 -8.19
N ARG A 314 -15.44 -4.12 -7.72
CA ARG A 314 -16.85 -3.83 -7.41
C ARG A 314 -16.97 -2.75 -6.33
N ALA A 315 -16.14 -2.84 -5.29
CA ALA A 315 -16.10 -1.84 -4.22
C ALA A 315 -15.62 -0.48 -4.74
N CYS A 316 -14.64 -0.43 -5.66
CA CYS A 316 -14.18 0.80 -6.30
C CYS A 316 -15.30 1.50 -7.08
N VAL A 317 -16.09 0.74 -7.84
CA VAL A 317 -17.26 1.30 -8.57
C VAL A 317 -18.25 1.92 -7.59
N ALA A 318 -18.59 1.20 -6.51
CA ALA A 318 -19.52 1.66 -5.49
C ALA A 318 -18.99 2.88 -4.72
N ASP A 319 -17.73 2.83 -4.28
CA ASP A 319 -17.12 3.88 -3.45
C ASP A 319 -16.93 5.19 -4.22
N LEU A 320 -16.58 5.11 -5.51
CA LEU A 320 -16.39 6.30 -6.35
C LEU A 320 -17.68 6.83 -6.96
N ASN A 321 -18.80 6.10 -6.81
CA ASN A 321 -20.09 6.44 -7.42
C ASN A 321 -19.94 6.77 -8.92
N LEU A 322 -19.21 5.90 -9.65
CA LEU A 322 -18.92 6.12 -11.06
C LEU A 322 -20.22 6.13 -11.89
N THR A 323 -20.25 6.92 -12.96
CA THR A 323 -21.38 6.91 -13.89
C THR A 323 -21.57 5.51 -14.49
N ALA A 324 -22.79 5.13 -14.85
CA ALA A 324 -23.06 3.80 -15.40
C ALA A 324 -22.14 3.42 -16.59
N PRO A 325 -21.86 4.31 -17.56
CA PRO A 325 -20.88 4.03 -18.62
C PRO A 325 -19.47 3.77 -18.10
N THR A 326 -18.95 4.61 -17.19
CA THR A 326 -17.59 4.47 -16.63
C THR A 326 -17.48 3.21 -15.75
N ALA A 327 -18.53 2.91 -14.97
CA ALA A 327 -18.60 1.70 -14.16
C ALA A 327 -18.61 0.43 -15.03
N GLN A 328 -19.40 0.43 -16.10
CA GLN A 328 -19.47 -0.68 -17.05
C GLN A 328 -18.14 -0.92 -17.76
N ASP A 329 -17.49 0.14 -18.25
CA ASP A 329 -16.16 0.04 -18.87
C ASP A 329 -15.11 -0.52 -17.89
N LEU A 330 -15.11 -0.03 -16.64
CA LEU A 330 -14.20 -0.54 -15.61
C LEU A 330 -14.43 -2.04 -15.34
N LEU A 331 -15.68 -2.46 -15.12
CA LEU A 331 -16.03 -3.86 -14.87
C LEU A 331 -15.62 -4.76 -16.06
N GLN A 332 -15.97 -4.37 -17.28
CA GLN A 332 -15.65 -5.11 -18.49
C GLN A 332 -14.14 -5.21 -18.71
N SER A 333 -13.42 -4.10 -18.54
CA SER A 333 -11.96 -4.09 -18.67
C SER A 333 -11.32 -5.06 -17.68
N CYS A 334 -11.91 -5.24 -16.49
CA CYS A 334 -11.45 -6.16 -15.45
C CYS A 334 -11.96 -7.60 -15.59
N GLY A 335 -12.68 -7.93 -16.67
CA GLY A 335 -13.23 -9.28 -16.90
C GLY A 335 -14.40 -9.63 -15.98
N LEU A 336 -15.14 -8.63 -15.50
CA LEU A 336 -16.35 -8.80 -14.70
C LEU A 336 -17.60 -8.57 -15.55
N SER A 337 -18.60 -9.43 -15.38
CA SER A 337 -19.95 -9.16 -15.87
C SER A 337 -20.63 -8.12 -14.98
N THR A 338 -21.47 -7.28 -15.59
CA THR A 338 -22.33 -6.29 -14.92
C THR A 338 -23.41 -6.92 -14.07
#